data_AF-A0A6L9EXF3-F1
#
_entry.id   AF-A0A6L9EXF3-F1
#
_cell.length_a   1.000
_cell.length_b   1.000
_cell.length_c   1.000
_cell.angle_alpha   90.00
_cell.angle_beta   90.00
_cell.angle_gamma   90.00
#
_symmetry.space_group_name_H-M   'P 1'
#
loop_
_entity.id
_entity.type
_entity.pdbx_description
1 polymer ?
#
loop_
_entity_poly.entity_id
_entity_poly.type
_entity_poly.pdbx_seq_one_letter_code
_entity_poly.pdbx_strand_id
1 'polypeptide(L)'
;MSKAKEIDNLKSFLYDFADSVSYNEEVSTEYLTENGVDIEKFVSKGLKKIEALQKKKDTQNSKSLFFKRVVLAADIVYNLYNERTFGHVKFQKLMYLCEQASNMELTVRYTKQAAGPFDWRFMHSVDKEFKRLKWFDVEIKQENGYKNYIYSFGENVESYKPYFNNYYNDSKDSIEWLIETFRKPPTKKVELVATIYSCLDELIKNKEVFTSALLIERVFKWSEEKKKKFTSEDILKAHKWMNQNSLIPKG
;
A
#
# COMPACT_ATOMS: atom_id res chain seq x y z
N MET A 1 18.61 -44.49 -31.14
CA MET A 1 18.72 -43.23 -30.37
C MET A 1 17.38 -42.53 -30.42
N SER A 2 16.85 -42.07 -29.28
CA SER A 2 15.46 -41.60 -29.13
C SER A 2 15.25 -40.20 -29.71
N LYS A 3 14.12 -39.98 -30.41
CA LYS A 3 13.64 -38.67 -30.91
C LYS A 3 13.73 -37.54 -29.88
N ALA A 4 13.63 -37.87 -28.59
CA ALA A 4 13.78 -36.89 -27.50
C ALA A 4 15.19 -36.27 -27.45
N LYS A 5 16.22 -37.08 -27.72
CA LYS A 5 17.63 -36.65 -27.71
C LYS A 5 17.98 -35.76 -28.92
N GLU A 6 17.32 -35.98 -30.06
CA GLU A 6 17.44 -35.11 -31.24
C GLU A 6 16.78 -33.74 -31.01
N ILE A 7 15.62 -33.71 -30.33
CA ILE A 7 14.92 -32.45 -30.01
C ILE A 7 15.72 -31.60 -29.01
N ASP A 8 16.33 -32.22 -28.00
CA ASP A 8 17.17 -31.50 -27.03
C ASP A 8 18.46 -30.96 -27.66
N ASN A 9 19.07 -31.72 -28.58
CA ASN A 9 20.22 -31.24 -29.35
C ASN A 9 19.85 -30.06 -30.26
N LEU A 10 18.66 -30.08 -30.88
CA LEU A 10 18.18 -28.97 -31.70
C LEU A 10 17.94 -27.71 -30.86
N LYS A 11 17.42 -27.85 -29.65
CA LYS A 11 17.23 -26.75 -28.71
C LYS A 11 18.55 -26.18 -28.20
N SER A 12 19.53 -27.04 -27.89
CA SER A 12 20.88 -26.62 -27.52
C SER A 12 21.54 -25.85 -28.66
N PHE A 13 21.46 -26.36 -29.89
CA PHE A 13 22.01 -25.69 -31.07
C PHE A 13 21.35 -24.33 -31.32
N LEU A 14 20.01 -24.24 -31.21
CA LEU A 14 19.30 -22.97 -31.31
C LEU A 14 19.68 -21.99 -30.20
N TYR A 15 19.97 -22.49 -29.00
CA TYR A 15 20.41 -21.68 -27.87
C TYR A 15 21.83 -21.15 -28.10
N ASP A 16 22.78 -22.02 -28.44
CA ASP A 16 24.18 -21.68 -28.72
C ASP A 16 24.30 -20.74 -29.93
N PHE A 17 23.43 -20.92 -30.93
CA PHE A 17 23.33 -20.02 -32.08
C PHE A 17 22.73 -18.67 -31.68
N ALA A 18 21.65 -18.64 -30.91
CA ALA A 18 21.08 -17.39 -30.43
C ALA A 18 22.08 -16.61 -29.55
N ASP A 19 22.87 -17.32 -28.74
CA ASP A 19 23.91 -16.74 -27.89
C ASP A 19 25.05 -16.16 -28.75
N SER A 20 25.56 -16.89 -29.74
CA SER A 20 26.65 -16.42 -30.62
C SER A 20 26.27 -15.23 -31.50
N VAL A 21 25.02 -15.21 -31.98
CA VAL A 21 24.46 -14.11 -32.77
C VAL A 21 24.21 -12.88 -31.87
N SER A 22 23.80 -13.06 -30.61
CA SER A 22 23.57 -11.93 -29.67
C SER A 22 24.82 -11.06 -29.39
N TYR A 23 26.03 -11.56 -29.64
CA TYR A 23 27.28 -10.84 -29.40
C TYR A 23 27.75 -9.99 -30.58
N ASN A 24 27.15 -10.10 -31.77
CA ASN A 24 27.53 -9.32 -32.94
C ASN A 24 26.29 -8.80 -33.68
N GLU A 25 25.94 -7.55 -33.40
CA GLU A 25 24.77 -6.87 -33.97
C GLU A 25 24.82 -6.78 -35.50
N GLU A 26 26.01 -6.57 -36.08
CA GLU A 26 26.19 -6.46 -37.54
C GLU A 26 25.93 -7.81 -38.23
N VAL A 27 26.54 -8.89 -37.74
CA VAL A 27 26.36 -10.25 -38.28
C VAL A 27 24.91 -10.73 -38.14
N SER A 28 24.25 -10.38 -37.03
CA SER A 28 22.83 -10.66 -36.81
C SER A 28 21.94 -9.93 -37.81
N THR A 29 22.26 -8.66 -38.05
CA THR A 29 21.48 -7.78 -38.91
C THR A 29 21.63 -8.20 -40.37
N GLU A 30 22.85 -8.52 -40.80
CA GLU A 30 23.13 -9.02 -42.14
C GLU A 30 22.37 -10.33 -42.41
N TYR A 31 22.51 -11.33 -41.53
CA TYR A 31 21.82 -12.61 -41.67
C TYR A 31 20.29 -12.48 -41.70
N LEU A 32 19.70 -11.68 -40.80
CA LEU A 32 18.25 -11.47 -40.76
C LEU A 32 17.75 -10.76 -42.03
N THR A 33 18.50 -9.77 -42.53
CA THR A 33 18.17 -9.04 -43.75
C THR A 33 18.26 -9.96 -44.98
N GLU A 34 19.32 -10.76 -45.09
CA GLU A 34 19.51 -11.75 -46.16
C GLU A 34 18.39 -12.79 -46.21
N ASN A 35 17.84 -13.14 -45.05
CA ASN A 35 16.69 -14.04 -44.93
C ASN A 35 15.33 -13.33 -45.06
N GLY A 36 15.32 -12.07 -45.51
CA GLY A 36 14.10 -11.30 -45.81
C GLY A 36 13.33 -10.83 -44.57
N VAL A 37 13.96 -10.79 -43.40
CA VAL A 37 13.35 -10.28 -42.17
C VAL A 37 13.47 -8.76 -42.13
N ASP A 38 12.34 -8.09 -42.00
CA ASP A 38 12.29 -6.66 -41.65
C ASP A 38 12.66 -6.49 -40.18
N ILE A 39 13.92 -6.11 -39.94
CA ILE A 39 14.52 -6.04 -38.61
C ILE A 39 13.88 -4.97 -37.75
N GLU A 40 13.62 -3.78 -38.29
CA GLU A 40 12.96 -2.70 -37.55
C GLU A 40 11.58 -3.14 -37.06
N LYS A 41 10.80 -3.78 -37.95
CA LYS A 41 9.49 -4.32 -37.59
C LYS A 41 9.59 -5.48 -36.59
N PHE A 42 10.60 -6.35 -36.73
CA PHE A 42 10.84 -7.45 -35.81
C PHE A 42 11.18 -6.96 -34.40
N VAL A 43 12.13 -6.03 -34.28
CA VAL A 43 12.54 -5.39 -33.03
C VAL A 43 11.37 -4.61 -32.42
N SER A 44 10.67 -3.79 -33.21
CA SER A 44 9.50 -3.03 -32.74
C SER A 44 8.40 -3.95 -32.19
N LYS A 45 8.13 -5.08 -32.84
CA LYS A 45 7.17 -6.08 -32.37
C LYS A 45 7.64 -6.78 -31.08
N GLY A 46 8.93 -7.06 -30.97
CA GLY A 46 9.57 -7.61 -29.77
C GLY A 46 9.43 -6.66 -28.57
N LEU A 47 9.80 -5.39 -28.74
CA LEU A 47 9.69 -4.36 -27.71
C LEU A 47 8.24 -4.18 -27.24
N LYS A 48 7.27 -4.05 -28.15
CA LYS A 48 5.84 -3.97 -27.80
C LYS A 48 5.35 -5.16 -26.98
N LYS A 49 5.87 -6.36 -27.27
CA LYS A 49 5.52 -7.58 -26.51
C LYS A 49 6.14 -7.56 -25.11
N ILE A 50 7.38 -7.11 -24.97
CA ILE A 50 8.05 -6.95 -23.67
C ILE A 50 7.31 -5.91 -22.81
N GLU A 51 6.98 -4.75 -23.38
CA GLU A 51 6.20 -3.70 -22.70
C GLU A 51 4.83 -4.22 -22.24
N ALA A 52 4.13 -4.97 -23.09
CA ALA A 52 2.84 -5.58 -22.73
C ALA A 52 2.96 -6.58 -21.57
N LEU A 53 4.04 -7.38 -21.55
CA LEU A 53 4.32 -8.33 -20.47
C LEU A 53 4.65 -7.61 -19.16
N GLN A 54 5.47 -6.55 -19.21
CA GLN A 54 5.79 -5.71 -18.05
C GLN A 54 4.51 -5.06 -17.50
N LYS A 55 3.70 -4.43 -18.35
CA LYS A 55 2.42 -3.82 -17.97
C LYS A 55 1.46 -4.83 -17.32
N LYS A 56 1.42 -6.06 -17.83
CA LYS A 56 0.62 -7.15 -17.24
C LYS A 56 1.12 -7.53 -15.84
N LYS A 57 2.44 -7.67 -15.67
CA LYS A 57 3.08 -7.95 -14.37
C LYS A 57 2.81 -6.84 -13.35
N ASP A 58 2.97 -5.58 -13.75
CA ASP A 58 2.70 -4.43 -12.88
C ASP A 58 1.23 -4.35 -12.47
N THR A 59 0.33 -4.63 -13.41
CA THR A 59 -1.11 -4.72 -13.11
C THR A 59 -1.40 -5.83 -12.10
N GLN A 60 -0.78 -7.00 -12.26
CA GLN A 60 -0.96 -8.12 -11.33
C GLN A 60 -0.41 -7.80 -9.94
N ASN A 61 0.78 -7.19 -9.86
CA ASN A 61 1.37 -6.73 -8.61
C ASN A 61 0.49 -5.70 -7.91
N SER A 62 -0.04 -4.72 -8.66
CA SER A 62 -0.96 -3.70 -8.14
C SER A 62 -2.25 -4.31 -7.60
N LYS A 63 -2.84 -5.30 -8.29
CA LYS A 63 -4.02 -6.03 -7.83
C LYS A 63 -3.74 -6.84 -6.57
N SER A 64 -2.60 -7.53 -6.52
CA SER A 64 -2.16 -8.29 -5.33
C SER A 64 -2.00 -7.37 -4.12
N LEU A 65 -1.30 -6.25 -4.29
CA LEU A 65 -1.10 -5.25 -3.26
C LEU A 65 -2.42 -4.64 -2.79
N PHE A 66 -3.32 -4.31 -3.72
CA PHE A 66 -4.65 -3.82 -3.39
C PHE A 66 -5.42 -4.84 -2.54
N PHE A 67 -5.43 -6.11 -2.93
CA PHE A 67 -6.11 -7.16 -2.17
C PHE A 67 -5.51 -7.36 -0.77
N LYS A 68 -4.17 -7.34 -0.63
CA LYS A 68 -3.52 -7.36 0.69
C LYS A 68 -4.04 -6.25 1.60
N ARG A 69 -4.22 -5.04 1.07
CA ARG A 69 -4.75 -3.90 1.84
C ARG A 69 -6.22 -4.07 2.20
N VAL A 70 -7.04 -4.64 1.30
CA VAL A 70 -8.44 -4.99 1.62
C VAL A 70 -8.48 -6.01 2.76
N VAL A 71 -7.54 -6.97 2.81
CA VAL A 71 -7.42 -7.94 3.91
C VAL A 71 -7.03 -7.26 5.23
N LEU A 72 -6.07 -6.33 5.23
CA LEU A 72 -5.73 -5.56 6.43
C LEU A 72 -6.89 -4.70 6.91
N ALA A 73 -7.59 -4.07 5.97
CA ALA A 73 -8.78 -3.29 6.25
C ALA A 73 -9.88 -4.15 6.88
N ALA A 74 -10.06 -5.37 6.39
CA ALA A 74 -11.02 -6.31 6.94
C ALA A 74 -10.71 -6.63 8.40
N ASP A 75 -9.44 -6.85 8.75
CA ASP A 75 -9.02 -7.12 10.12
C ASP A 75 -9.26 -5.91 11.05
N ILE A 76 -8.93 -4.70 10.62
CA ILE A 76 -9.20 -3.47 11.38
C ILE A 76 -10.71 -3.28 11.60
N VAL A 77 -11.53 -3.45 10.55
CA VAL A 77 -12.98 -3.30 10.65
C VAL A 77 -13.59 -4.40 11.51
N TYR A 78 -13.18 -5.65 11.34
CA TYR A 78 -13.65 -6.78 12.14
C TYR A 78 -13.48 -6.52 13.63
N ASN A 79 -12.33 -5.97 14.02
CA ASN A 79 -12.03 -5.69 15.41
C ASN A 79 -12.76 -4.44 15.95
N LEU A 80 -13.09 -3.46 15.11
CA LEU A 80 -13.55 -2.14 15.55
C LEU A 80 -14.97 -1.75 15.12
N TYR A 81 -15.68 -2.57 14.33
CA TYR A 81 -16.99 -2.23 13.75
C TYR A 81 -18.03 -1.74 14.77
N ASN A 82 -17.99 -2.28 15.99
CA ASN A 82 -18.95 -1.96 17.07
C ASN A 82 -18.44 -0.86 18.02
N GLU A 83 -17.27 -0.28 17.77
CA GLU A 83 -16.73 0.80 18.58
C GLU A 83 -17.37 2.13 18.18
N ARG A 84 -17.99 2.84 19.14
CA ARG A 84 -18.70 4.11 18.91
C ARG A 84 -17.86 5.17 18.18
N THR A 85 -16.54 5.16 18.38
CA THR A 85 -15.62 6.13 17.76
C THR A 85 -15.09 5.70 16.41
N PHE A 86 -15.44 4.49 15.96
CA PHE A 86 -14.95 3.93 14.70
C PHE A 86 -15.81 4.40 13.53
N GLY A 87 -15.14 5.03 12.58
CA GLY A 87 -15.71 5.51 11.32
C GLY A 87 -14.58 5.78 10.34
N HIS A 88 -14.91 6.21 9.12
CA HIS A 88 -13.98 6.24 7.99
C HIS A 88 -12.67 7.00 8.25
N VAL A 89 -12.73 8.10 9.01
CA VAL A 89 -11.53 8.88 9.38
C VAL A 89 -10.60 8.03 10.25
N LYS A 90 -11.13 7.42 11.33
CA LYS A 90 -10.33 6.59 12.25
C LYS A 90 -9.81 5.34 11.55
N PHE A 91 -10.66 4.67 10.79
CA PHE A 91 -10.29 3.52 9.95
C PHE A 91 -9.10 3.87 9.05
N GLN A 92 -9.16 4.99 8.35
CA GLN A 92 -8.07 5.38 7.46
C GLN A 92 -6.77 5.71 8.20
N LYS A 93 -6.83 6.35 9.37
CA LYS A 93 -5.61 6.61 10.16
C LYS A 93 -4.98 5.31 10.65
N LEU A 94 -5.81 4.33 11.02
CA LEU A 94 -5.32 3.01 11.40
C LEU A 94 -4.76 2.24 10.22
N MET A 95 -5.39 2.32 9.04
CA MET A 95 -4.81 1.77 7.80
C MET A 95 -3.42 2.34 7.57
N TYR A 96 -3.27 3.67 7.63
CA TYR A 96 -1.97 4.31 7.47
C TYR A 96 -0.94 3.78 8.48
N LEU A 97 -1.25 3.79 9.77
CA LEU A 97 -0.32 3.33 10.81
C LEU A 97 0.03 1.85 10.69
N CYS A 98 -0.95 0.99 10.40
CA CYS A 98 -0.73 -0.46 10.24
C CYS A 98 0.08 -0.79 8.98
N GLU A 99 -0.12 -0.05 7.88
CA GLU A 99 0.70 -0.18 6.67
C GLU A 99 2.15 0.20 6.94
N GLN A 100 2.40 1.27 7.71
CA GLN A 100 3.76 1.65 8.13
C GLN A 100 4.38 0.58 9.05
N ALA A 101 3.62 0.05 10.01
CA ALA A 101 4.11 -1.00 10.91
C ALA A 101 4.42 -2.33 10.21
N SER A 102 3.75 -2.60 9.09
CA SER A 102 3.94 -3.82 8.29
C SER A 102 5.02 -3.68 7.21
N ASN A 103 5.79 -2.58 7.21
CA ASN A 103 6.75 -2.23 6.15
C ASN A 103 6.18 -2.42 4.74
N MET A 104 4.88 -2.14 4.57
CA MET A 104 4.33 -2.11 3.22
C MET A 104 4.93 -0.90 2.54
N GLU A 105 5.74 -1.10 1.49
CA GLU A 105 6.32 -0.03 0.66
C GLU A 105 5.20 0.79 -0.04
N LEU A 106 4.51 1.65 0.73
CA LEU A 106 3.27 2.32 0.32
C LEU A 106 3.30 3.84 0.56
N THR A 107 4.47 4.38 0.83
CA THR A 107 4.67 5.79 1.19
C THR A 107 4.29 6.78 0.07
N VAL A 108 4.20 6.34 -1.19
CA VAL A 108 3.93 7.24 -2.35
C VAL A 108 2.43 7.53 -2.59
N ARG A 109 1.50 6.91 -1.85
CA ARG A 109 0.04 7.00 -2.17
C ARG A 109 -0.77 7.94 -1.29
N TYR A 110 -0.30 8.27 -0.10
CA TYR A 110 -1.04 9.11 0.84
C TYR A 110 -0.85 10.59 0.51
N THR A 111 -1.96 11.33 0.42
CA THR A 111 -1.96 12.79 0.27
C THR A 111 -2.20 13.47 1.61
N LYS A 112 -1.69 14.69 1.79
CA LYS A 112 -1.96 15.49 2.98
C LYS A 112 -3.36 16.09 2.92
N GLN A 113 -4.24 15.68 3.83
CA GLN A 113 -5.60 16.23 3.95
C GLN A 113 -5.82 16.85 5.32
N ALA A 114 -6.88 17.64 5.49
CA ALA A 114 -7.16 18.35 6.75
C ALA A 114 -7.09 17.44 7.99
N ALA A 115 -7.58 16.20 7.87
CA ALA A 115 -7.57 15.18 8.92
C ALA A 115 -6.33 14.26 8.92
N GLY A 116 -5.20 14.66 8.34
CA GLY A 116 -3.99 13.84 8.24
C GLY A 116 -3.86 13.04 6.92
N PRO A 117 -2.97 12.04 6.85
CA PRO A 117 -2.64 11.33 5.61
C PRO A 117 -3.86 10.58 5.05
N PHE A 118 -4.12 10.70 3.74
CA PHE A 118 -5.33 10.20 3.10
C PHE A 118 -5.02 9.48 1.77
N ASP A 119 -5.41 8.21 1.67
CA ASP A 119 -5.47 7.47 0.39
C ASP A 119 -6.90 7.47 -0.15
N TRP A 120 -7.18 8.39 -1.07
CA TRP A 120 -8.51 8.52 -1.64
C TRP A 120 -8.91 7.32 -2.50
N ARG A 121 -7.97 6.73 -3.25
CA ARG A 121 -8.28 5.65 -4.19
C ARG A 121 -8.69 4.40 -3.44
N PHE A 122 -7.96 4.07 -2.37
CA PHE A 122 -8.29 2.93 -1.53
C PHE A 122 -9.64 3.12 -0.82
N MET A 123 -9.86 4.26 -0.17
CA MET A 123 -11.11 4.49 0.57
C MET A 123 -12.35 4.52 -0.34
N HIS A 124 -12.23 4.87 -1.62
CA HIS A 124 -13.36 4.82 -2.58
C HIS A 124 -13.69 3.40 -3.07
N SER A 125 -12.77 2.43 -2.89
CA SER A 125 -12.90 1.08 -3.43
C SER A 125 -13.07 0.01 -2.36
N VAL A 126 -12.51 0.20 -1.15
CA VAL A 126 -12.53 -0.79 -0.07
C VAL A 126 -13.95 -1.20 0.33
N ASP A 127 -14.87 -0.26 0.49
CA ASP A 127 -16.27 -0.56 0.86
C ASP A 127 -16.98 -1.38 -0.22
N LYS A 128 -16.66 -1.16 -1.51
CA LYS A 128 -17.21 -1.95 -2.62
C LYS A 128 -16.66 -3.37 -2.60
N GLU A 129 -15.37 -3.52 -2.29
CA GLU A 129 -14.74 -4.83 -2.19
C GLU A 129 -15.26 -5.62 -0.99
N PHE A 130 -15.47 -4.98 0.16
CA PHE A 130 -16.10 -5.62 1.32
C PHE A 130 -17.47 -6.21 0.97
N LYS A 131 -18.31 -5.44 0.27
CA LYS A 131 -19.62 -5.92 -0.21
C LYS A 131 -19.48 -7.04 -1.24
N ARG A 132 -18.58 -6.88 -2.22
CA ARG A 132 -18.33 -7.89 -3.28
C ARG A 132 -17.85 -9.22 -2.71
N LEU A 133 -17.00 -9.19 -1.69
CA LEU A 133 -16.47 -10.37 -1.00
C LEU A 133 -17.41 -10.92 0.09
N LYS A 134 -18.52 -10.20 0.37
CA LYS A 134 -19.46 -10.47 1.45
C LYS A 134 -18.79 -10.50 2.84
N TRP A 135 -17.73 -9.72 3.02
CA TRP A 135 -17.04 -9.61 4.30
C TRP A 135 -17.75 -8.64 5.23
N PHE A 136 -18.15 -7.48 4.70
CA PHE A 136 -18.89 -6.48 5.45
C PHE A 136 -19.94 -5.81 4.58
N ASP A 137 -21.05 -5.47 5.21
CA ASP A 137 -21.96 -4.46 4.69
C ASP A 137 -21.56 -3.08 5.23
N VAL A 138 -21.90 -2.06 4.45
CA VAL A 138 -21.57 -0.66 4.75
C VAL A 138 -22.82 0.19 4.56
N GLU A 139 -23.32 0.73 5.66
CA GLU A 139 -24.38 1.72 5.70
C GLU A 139 -23.77 3.12 5.83
N ILE A 140 -24.27 4.07 5.03
CA ILE A 140 -23.82 5.46 5.08
C ILE A 140 -25.00 6.30 5.58
N LYS A 141 -24.90 6.78 6.82
CA LYS A 141 -25.86 7.74 7.39
C LYS A 141 -25.36 9.15 7.18
N GLN A 142 -26.27 10.07 6.85
CA GLN A 142 -25.95 11.50 6.85
C GLN A 142 -26.41 12.09 8.18
N GLU A 143 -25.47 12.55 8.98
CA GLU A 143 -25.73 13.19 10.27
C GLU A 143 -24.99 14.53 10.30
N ASN A 144 -25.73 15.62 10.55
CA ASN A 144 -25.17 16.98 10.65
C ASN A 144 -24.32 17.41 9.43
N GLY A 145 -24.68 16.97 8.22
CA GLY A 145 -23.94 17.26 6.99
C GLY A 145 -22.68 16.41 6.76
N TYR A 146 -22.41 15.44 7.64
CA TYR A 146 -21.28 14.52 7.51
C TYR A 146 -21.75 13.09 7.22
N LYS A 147 -20.96 12.36 6.44
CA LYS A 147 -21.16 10.93 6.18
C LYS A 147 -20.61 10.12 7.34
N ASN A 148 -21.49 9.41 8.04
CA ASN A 148 -21.15 8.42 9.04
C ASN A 148 -21.20 7.03 8.40
N TYR A 149 -20.12 6.26 8.54
CA TYR A 149 -19.96 4.95 7.92
C TYR A 149 -20.10 3.89 9.00
N ILE A 150 -21.08 3.02 8.86
CA ILE A 150 -21.40 1.96 9.81
C ILE A 150 -21.17 0.63 9.12
N TYR A 151 -20.37 -0.22 9.75
CA TYR A 151 -20.00 -1.54 9.24
C TYR A 151 -20.77 -2.62 10.00
N SER A 152 -21.23 -3.63 9.29
CA SER A 152 -21.78 -4.87 9.86
C SER A 152 -21.20 -6.08 9.16
N PHE A 153 -21.18 -7.23 9.84
CA PHE A 153 -20.66 -8.46 9.26
C PHE A 153 -21.51 -8.93 8.09
N GLY A 154 -20.85 -9.30 7.00
CA GLY A 154 -21.47 -10.01 5.90
C GLY A 154 -21.42 -11.53 6.10
N GLU A 155 -22.08 -12.25 5.19
CA GLU A 155 -22.21 -13.72 5.22
C GLU A 155 -20.87 -14.48 5.27
N ASN A 156 -19.79 -13.87 4.77
CA ASN A 156 -18.50 -14.51 4.56
C ASN A 156 -17.35 -13.80 5.30
N VAL A 157 -17.66 -13.06 6.37
CA VAL A 157 -16.68 -12.26 7.13
C VAL A 157 -15.46 -13.05 7.56
N GLU A 158 -15.60 -14.30 8.00
CA GLU A 158 -14.48 -15.09 8.51
C GLU A 158 -13.44 -15.46 7.43
N SER A 159 -13.80 -15.38 6.14
CA SER A 159 -12.93 -15.81 5.05
C SER A 159 -11.74 -14.90 4.77
N TYR A 160 -11.66 -13.69 5.35
CA TYR A 160 -10.44 -12.86 5.22
C TYR A 160 -9.28 -13.41 6.08
N LYS A 161 -9.57 -14.11 7.18
CA LYS A 161 -8.57 -14.50 8.20
C LYS A 161 -7.42 -15.35 7.66
N PRO A 162 -7.63 -16.37 6.80
CA PRO A 162 -6.51 -17.12 6.21
C PRO A 162 -5.58 -16.23 5.37
N TYR A 163 -6.13 -15.27 4.62
CA TYR A 163 -5.33 -14.32 3.86
C TYR A 163 -4.56 -13.38 4.79
N PHE A 164 -5.18 -12.93 5.88
CA PHE A 164 -4.53 -12.06 6.86
C PHE A 164 -3.33 -12.76 7.49
N ASN A 165 -3.54 -13.98 8.01
CA ASN A 165 -2.46 -14.78 8.58
C ASN A 165 -1.34 -15.03 7.57
N ASN A 166 -1.66 -15.28 6.29
CA ASN A 166 -0.64 -15.47 5.27
C ASN A 166 0.13 -14.18 4.92
N TYR A 167 -0.52 -13.03 4.87
CA TYR A 167 0.11 -11.77 4.43
C TYR A 167 0.81 -11.00 5.53
N TYR A 168 0.34 -11.14 6.78
CA TYR A 168 0.73 -10.30 7.91
C TYR A 168 1.25 -11.11 9.09
N ASN A 169 1.62 -12.38 8.90
CA ASN A 169 2.17 -13.22 9.98
C ASN A 169 3.27 -12.51 10.78
N ASP A 170 4.20 -11.86 10.06
CA ASP A 170 5.39 -11.24 10.66
C ASP A 170 5.09 -9.89 11.33
N SER A 171 3.98 -9.23 10.97
CA SER A 171 3.57 -7.94 11.53
C SER A 171 2.30 -8.02 12.37
N LYS A 172 1.77 -9.22 12.59
CA LYS A 172 0.48 -9.48 13.25
C LYS A 172 0.42 -8.82 14.62
N ASP A 173 1.40 -9.07 15.48
CA ASP A 173 1.43 -8.52 16.84
C ASP A 173 1.47 -6.98 16.83
N SER A 174 2.16 -6.39 15.84
CA SER A 174 2.22 -4.93 15.70
C SER A 174 0.89 -4.33 15.23
N ILE A 175 0.19 -5.03 14.32
CA ILE A 175 -1.14 -4.63 13.85
C ILE A 175 -2.15 -4.76 15.01
N GLU A 176 -2.17 -5.90 15.70
CA GLU A 176 -3.05 -6.13 16.86
C GLU A 176 -2.80 -5.09 17.95
N TRP A 177 -1.54 -4.82 18.27
CA TRP A 177 -1.18 -3.77 19.23
C TRP A 177 -1.70 -2.40 18.81
N LEU A 178 -1.59 -2.02 17.52
CA LEU A 178 -2.13 -0.75 17.01
C LEU A 178 -3.66 -0.69 17.11
N ILE A 179 -4.35 -1.76 16.72
CA ILE A 179 -5.82 -1.86 16.79
C ILE A 179 -6.28 -1.70 18.24
N GLU A 180 -5.67 -2.44 19.19
CA GLU A 180 -6.04 -2.36 20.60
C GLU A 180 -5.70 -1.00 21.22
N THR A 181 -4.51 -0.47 20.92
CA THR A 181 -4.06 0.83 21.42
C THR A 181 -5.02 1.96 21.02
N PHE A 182 -5.61 1.87 19.83
CA PHE A 182 -6.52 2.87 19.31
C PHE A 182 -7.99 2.45 19.32
N ARG A 183 -8.36 1.31 19.93
CA ARG A 183 -9.74 0.83 20.02
C ARG A 183 -10.66 1.87 20.65
N LYS A 184 -10.37 2.26 21.90
CA LYS A 184 -11.19 3.20 22.69
C LYS A 184 -10.87 4.69 22.49
N PRO A 185 -9.61 5.12 22.25
CA PRO A 185 -9.32 6.52 22.07
C PRO A 185 -10.14 7.20 20.96
N PRO A 186 -10.47 8.50 21.11
CA PRO A 186 -11.27 9.22 20.15
C PRO A 186 -10.52 9.41 18.82
N THR A 187 -11.27 9.52 17.73
CA THR A 187 -10.74 9.74 16.37
C THR A 187 -9.74 10.88 16.29
N LYS A 188 -9.97 11.98 17.03
CA LYS A 188 -9.06 13.13 17.12
C LYS A 188 -7.64 12.73 17.57
N LYS A 189 -7.51 11.78 18.50
CA LYS A 189 -6.19 11.29 18.97
C LYS A 189 -5.49 10.51 17.87
N VAL A 190 -6.19 9.60 17.21
CA VAL A 190 -5.63 8.79 16.11
C VAL A 190 -5.24 9.68 14.93
N GLU A 191 -6.04 10.71 14.65
CA GLU A 191 -5.77 11.74 13.65
C GLU A 191 -4.47 12.50 13.91
N LEU A 192 -4.22 12.88 15.16
CA LEU A 192 -2.99 13.57 15.55
C LEU A 192 -1.78 12.65 15.44
N VAL A 193 -1.87 11.41 15.95
CA VAL A 193 -0.78 10.44 15.91
C VAL A 193 -0.37 10.13 14.47
N ALA A 194 -1.32 9.86 13.57
CA ALA A 194 -1.03 9.59 12.17
C ALA A 194 -0.38 10.80 11.47
N THR A 195 -0.79 12.02 11.80
CA THR A 195 -0.15 13.23 11.29
C THR A 195 1.27 13.40 11.82
N ILE A 196 1.50 13.23 13.13
CA ILE A 196 2.84 13.31 13.72
C ILE A 196 3.76 12.25 13.08
N TYR A 197 3.28 11.01 12.94
CA TYR A 197 4.05 9.94 12.32
C TYR A 197 4.48 10.34 10.90
N SER A 198 3.56 10.83 10.07
CA SER A 198 3.86 11.28 8.72
C SER A 198 4.84 12.46 8.68
N CYS A 199 4.75 13.40 9.61
CA CYS A 199 5.71 14.49 9.71
C CYS A 199 7.11 13.98 10.09
N LEU A 200 7.22 13.06 11.05
CA LEU A 200 8.49 12.45 11.44
C LEU A 200 9.12 11.67 10.28
N ASP A 201 8.31 10.90 9.55
CA ASP A 201 8.74 10.10 8.40
C ASP A 201 9.30 11.00 7.29
N GLU A 202 8.66 12.15 7.02
CA GLU A 202 9.19 13.16 6.09
C GLU A 202 10.50 13.77 6.55
N LEU A 203 10.64 14.09 7.85
CA LEU A 203 11.89 14.65 8.39
C LEU A 203 13.05 13.67 8.19
N ILE A 204 12.81 12.38 8.45
CA ILE A 204 13.84 11.33 8.26
C ILE A 204 14.21 11.21 6.79
N LYS A 205 13.23 11.12 5.87
CA LYS A 205 13.46 11.01 4.43
C LYS A 205 14.23 12.20 3.86
N ASN A 206 13.95 13.40 4.36
CA ASN A 206 14.63 14.62 3.95
C ASN A 206 15.96 14.85 4.68
N LYS A 207 16.36 13.95 5.60
CA LYS A 207 17.56 14.06 6.43
C LYS A 207 17.60 15.37 7.23
N GLU A 208 16.44 15.83 7.68
CA GLU A 208 16.31 17.04 8.47
C GLU A 208 16.63 16.78 9.94
N VAL A 209 17.34 17.71 10.58
CA VAL A 209 17.65 17.62 12.01
C VAL A 209 16.37 17.83 12.82
N PHE A 210 16.00 16.81 13.59
CA PHE A 210 14.80 16.86 14.42
C PHE A 210 14.92 17.91 15.53
N THR A 211 13.87 18.74 15.68
CA THR A 211 13.62 19.53 16.89
C THR A 211 12.13 19.53 17.21
N SER A 212 11.78 19.69 18.48
CA SER A 212 10.38 19.83 18.90
C SER A 212 9.66 21.00 18.23
N ALA A 213 10.36 22.11 18.02
CA ALA A 213 9.82 23.29 17.33
C ALA A 213 9.50 22.97 15.86
N LEU A 214 10.40 22.27 15.16
CA LEU A 214 10.20 21.86 13.78
C LEU A 214 9.02 20.89 13.65
N LEU A 215 8.85 19.93 14.58
CA LEU A 215 7.69 19.04 14.56
C LEU A 215 6.38 19.81 14.71
N ILE A 216 6.31 20.73 15.68
CA ILE A 216 5.12 21.58 15.89
C ILE A 216 4.81 22.37 14.62
N GLU A 217 5.84 23.00 14.03
CA GLU A 217 5.72 23.75 12.79
C GLU A 217 5.18 22.87 11.65
N ARG A 218 5.71 21.66 11.46
CA ARG A 218 5.27 20.72 10.40
C ARG A 218 3.82 20.27 10.60
N VAL A 219 3.42 19.98 11.82
CA VAL A 219 2.03 19.60 12.13
C VAL A 219 1.08 20.77 11.90
N PHE A 220 1.45 22.00 12.25
CA PHE A 220 0.64 23.18 11.99
C PHE A 220 0.61 23.59 10.51
N LYS A 221 1.71 23.39 9.77
CA LYS A 221 1.76 23.58 8.31
C LYS A 221 1.01 22.49 7.53
N TRP A 222 0.64 21.39 8.18
CA TRP A 222 -0.10 20.30 7.54
C TRP A 222 -1.45 20.79 6.97
N SER A 223 -2.21 21.55 7.76
CA SER A 223 -3.45 22.19 7.34
C SER A 223 -3.89 23.25 8.35
N GLU A 224 -4.72 24.21 7.91
CA GLU A 224 -5.35 25.18 8.83
C GLU A 224 -6.20 24.48 9.90
N GLU A 225 -6.78 23.32 9.58
CA GLU A 225 -7.57 22.54 10.53
C GLU A 225 -6.72 22.01 11.69
N LYS A 226 -5.43 21.67 11.45
CA LYS A 226 -4.53 21.24 12.53
C LYS A 226 -4.27 22.35 13.53
N LYS A 227 -4.09 23.60 13.05
CA LYS A 227 -3.92 24.78 13.91
C LYS A 227 -5.16 25.05 14.77
N LYS A 228 -6.36 24.80 14.23
CA LYS A 228 -7.63 24.98 14.96
C LYS A 228 -7.87 23.86 15.99
N LYS A 229 -7.51 22.62 15.64
CA LYS A 229 -7.82 21.44 16.46
C LYS A 229 -6.82 21.19 17.60
N PHE A 230 -5.56 21.57 17.44
CA PHE A 230 -4.48 21.13 18.32
C PHE A 230 -3.61 22.30 18.78
N THR A 231 -3.14 22.20 20.01
CA THR A 231 -2.13 23.10 20.58
C THR A 231 -0.73 22.50 20.45
N SER A 232 0.31 23.31 20.65
CA SER A 232 1.70 22.82 20.72
C SER A 232 1.85 21.78 21.84
N GLU A 233 1.15 21.96 22.96
CA GLU A 233 1.19 21.03 24.08
C GLU A 233 0.56 19.67 23.72
N ASP A 234 -0.56 19.66 22.98
CA ASP A 234 -1.16 18.42 22.47
C ASP A 234 -0.18 17.62 21.60
N ILE A 235 0.53 18.32 20.70
CA ILE A 235 1.51 17.72 19.79
C ILE A 235 2.67 17.12 20.60
N LEU A 236 3.23 17.87 21.55
CA LEU A 236 4.35 17.40 22.37
C LEU A 236 3.95 16.23 23.27
N LYS A 237 2.77 16.27 23.89
CA LYS A 237 2.23 15.15 24.69
C LYS A 237 2.03 13.90 23.84
N ALA A 238 1.43 14.04 22.65
CA ALA A 238 1.23 12.92 21.74
C ALA A 238 2.57 12.35 21.24
N HIS A 239 3.51 13.20 20.85
CA HIS A 239 4.85 12.78 20.41
C HIS A 239 5.64 12.09 21.54
N LYS A 240 5.58 12.61 22.77
CA LYS A 240 6.20 11.95 23.94
C LYS A 240 5.62 10.56 24.15
N TRP A 241 4.29 10.42 24.09
CA TRP A 241 3.61 9.14 24.20
C TRP A 241 4.02 8.18 23.07
N MET A 242 4.13 8.67 21.82
CA MET A 242 4.58 7.88 20.67
C MET A 242 6.00 7.32 20.89
N ASN A 243 6.95 8.15 21.35
CA ASN A 243 8.31 7.71 21.67
C ASN A 243 8.32 6.63 22.77
N GLN A 244 7.55 6.81 23.83
CA GLN A 244 7.46 5.83 24.93
C GLN A 244 6.93 4.47 24.48
N ASN A 245 6.11 4.45 23.42
CA ASN A 245 5.50 3.25 22.87
C ASN A 245 6.18 2.76 21.59
N SER A 246 7.36 3.31 21.24
CA SER A 246 8.08 2.98 20.00
C SER A 246 7.24 3.12 18.71
N LEU A 247 6.21 3.98 18.74
CA LEU A 247 5.38 4.27 17.57
C LEU A 247 5.96 5.46 16.79
N ILE A 248 7.15 5.25 16.25
CA ILE A 248 7.88 6.24 15.45
C ILE A 248 8.44 5.58 14.18
N PRO A 249 8.60 6.33 13.07
CA PRO A 249 9.24 5.79 11.87
C PRO A 249 10.71 5.47 12.14
N LYS A 250 11.19 4.34 11.60
CA LYS A 250 12.55 3.82 11.87
C LYS A 250 13.62 4.26 10.86
N GLY A 251 13.22 4.92 9.77
CA GLY A 251 14.10 5.33 8.68
C GLY A 251 14.46 4.19 7.74
#